data_AF-A0A1F7UKL8-F1
#
_entry.id   AF-A0A1F7UKL8-F1
#
_cell.length_a   1.000
_cell.length_b   1.000
_cell.length_c   1.000
_cell.angle_alpha   90.00
_cell.angle_beta   90.00
_cell.angle_gamma   90.00
#
_symmetry.space_group_name_H-M   'P 1'
#
loop_
_entity.id
_entity.type
_entity.pdbx_description
1 polymer ?
#
loop_
_entity_poly.entity_id
_entity_poly.type
_entity_poly.pdbx_seq_one_letter_code
_entity_poly.pdbx_strand_id
1 'polypeptide(L)'
;MKRFPTALVGGFFSLAVIGGGSFLIWRNASTPGQYDDLAQCLTDKGVKMYGAYWCPHCQNQKKAFGKSFDKINYVECALPGVQGQTKQCDDAGITGYPTWVMPDGEKLSGEQRPEELADAVDCSLSHQTPSGASQ
;
A
#
# COMPACT_ATOMS: atom_id res chain seq x y z
N MET A 1 59.01 4.44 -32.83
CA MET A 1 59.06 5.46 -31.75
C MET A 1 58.00 6.51 -32.03
N LYS A 2 56.81 6.39 -31.45
CA LYS A 2 55.71 7.35 -31.63
C LYS A 2 55.46 8.09 -30.33
N ARG A 3 55.61 9.41 -30.38
CA ARG A 3 55.19 10.38 -29.38
C ARG A 3 53.67 10.55 -29.51
N PHE A 4 52.93 10.71 -28.42
CA PHE A 4 52.25 11.95 -28.00
C PHE A 4 51.37 11.68 -26.76
N PRO A 5 51.20 12.69 -25.87
CA PRO A 5 50.73 12.55 -24.49
C PRO A 5 49.22 12.84 -24.35
N THR A 6 48.77 12.90 -23.09
CA THR A 6 47.48 13.42 -22.57
C THR A 6 46.28 12.46 -22.55
N ALA A 7 45.88 12.05 -21.34
CA ALA A 7 44.54 12.25 -20.77
C ALA A 7 44.28 11.24 -19.62
N LEU A 8 44.75 11.57 -18.41
CA LEU A 8 44.27 10.96 -17.16
C LEU A 8 43.35 11.94 -16.44
N VAL A 9 42.21 12.26 -17.05
CA VAL A 9 41.08 12.91 -16.37
C VAL A 9 39.82 12.30 -16.96
N GLY A 10 39.15 11.44 -16.19
CA GLY A 10 37.88 10.87 -16.62
C GLY A 10 37.68 9.45 -16.12
N GLY A 11 37.55 9.26 -14.81
CA GLY A 11 37.32 7.92 -14.28
C GLY A 11 36.80 7.82 -12.85
N PHE A 12 36.38 8.93 -12.22
CA PHE A 12 35.95 8.88 -10.81
C PHE A 12 34.66 9.65 -10.48
N PHE A 13 33.89 10.07 -11.48
CA PHE A 13 32.59 10.72 -11.26
C PHE A 13 31.37 9.88 -11.68
N SER A 14 31.56 8.63 -12.10
CA SER A 14 30.44 7.77 -12.56
C SER A 14 29.91 6.82 -11.47
N LEU A 15 30.71 6.45 -10.46
CA LEU A 15 30.29 5.50 -9.42
C LEU A 15 29.51 6.13 -8.26
N ALA A 16 29.69 7.42 -7.98
CA ALA A 16 28.96 8.12 -6.91
C ALA A 16 27.49 8.37 -7.27
N VAL A 17 27.16 8.52 -8.57
CA VAL A 17 25.78 8.74 -9.03
C VAL A 17 24.95 7.46 -8.97
N ILE A 18 25.55 6.30 -9.29
CA ILE A 18 24.87 5.01 -9.21
C ILE A 18 24.70 4.58 -7.74
N GLY A 19 25.71 4.79 -6.88
CA GLY A 19 25.62 4.47 -5.45
C GLY A 19 24.65 5.35 -4.67
N GLY A 20 24.69 6.68 -4.87
CA GLY A 20 23.84 7.63 -4.16
C GLY A 20 22.36 7.55 -4.57
N GLY A 21 22.09 7.40 -5.87
CA GLY A 21 20.73 7.23 -6.39
C GLY A 21 20.10 5.90 -5.96
N SER A 22 20.86 4.81 -6.03
CA SER A 22 20.39 3.48 -5.60
C SER A 22 20.19 3.40 -4.08
N PHE A 23 21.03 4.07 -3.29
CA PHE A 23 20.89 4.11 -1.83
C PHE A 23 19.61 4.82 -1.38
N LEU A 24 19.24 5.95 -2.00
CA LEU A 24 17.99 6.67 -1.69
C LEU A 24 16.75 5.86 -2.10
N ILE A 25 16.80 5.19 -3.25
CA ILE A 25 15.71 4.30 -3.71
C ILE A 25 15.56 3.10 -2.75
N TRP A 26 16.66 2.52 -2.27
CA TRP A 26 16.65 1.36 -1.37
C TRP A 26 16.12 1.70 0.04
N ARG A 27 16.42 2.90 0.56
CA ARG A 27 15.90 3.34 1.87
C ARG A 27 14.38 3.44 1.90
N ASN A 28 13.75 3.92 0.83
CA ASN A 28 12.28 4.12 0.81
C ASN A 28 11.51 2.79 0.69
N ALA A 29 12.10 1.77 0.07
CA ALA A 29 11.52 0.43 -0.03
C ALA A 29 11.59 -0.37 1.29
N SER A 30 12.48 0.02 2.21
CA SER A 30 12.78 -0.75 3.42
C SER A 30 12.03 -0.28 4.66
N THR A 31 11.28 0.83 4.58
CA THR A 31 10.52 1.36 5.73
C THR A 31 9.15 0.67 5.81
N PRO A 32 8.86 -0.09 6.88
CA PRO A 32 7.55 -0.69 7.09
C PRO A 32 6.45 0.36 7.17
N GLY A 33 5.25 0.03 6.70
CA GLY A 33 4.09 0.89 6.87
C GLY A 33 3.55 0.85 8.31
N GLN A 34 2.85 1.91 8.71
CA GLN A 34 2.32 2.07 10.08
C GLN A 34 1.35 0.95 10.51
N TYR A 35 0.61 0.39 9.56
CA TYR A 35 -0.44 -0.61 9.78
C TYR A 35 -0.12 -1.94 9.09
N ASP A 36 1.16 -2.24 8.89
CA ASP A 36 1.58 -3.40 8.11
C ASP A 36 1.10 -4.73 8.69
N ASP A 37 1.11 -4.86 10.02
CA ASP A 37 0.64 -6.06 10.72
C ASP A 37 -0.89 -6.15 10.69
N LEU A 38 -1.58 -5.03 10.90
CA LEU A 38 -3.04 -4.97 10.80
C LEU A 38 -3.50 -5.31 9.38
N ALA A 39 -2.92 -4.67 8.36
CA ALA A 39 -3.31 -4.87 6.97
C ALA A 39 -3.08 -6.32 6.53
N GLN A 40 -1.99 -6.94 6.99
CA GLN A 40 -1.75 -8.36 6.78
C GLN A 40 -2.81 -9.21 7.50
N CYS A 41 -3.11 -8.92 8.77
CA CYS A 41 -4.11 -9.64 9.55
C CYS A 41 -5.52 -9.56 8.93
N LEU A 42 -5.94 -8.39 8.46
CA LEU A 42 -7.20 -8.20 7.72
C LEU A 42 -7.25 -9.10 6.49
N THR A 43 -6.17 -9.10 5.71
CA THR A 43 -6.04 -9.94 4.51
C THR A 43 -6.06 -11.43 4.82
N ASP A 44 -5.35 -11.85 5.86
CA ASP A 44 -5.29 -13.25 6.31
C ASP A 44 -6.63 -13.74 6.83
N LYS A 45 -7.40 -12.86 7.50
CA LYS A 45 -8.78 -13.15 7.92
C LYS A 45 -9.77 -13.12 6.75
N GLY A 46 -9.36 -12.69 5.56
CA GLY A 46 -10.21 -12.65 4.37
C GLY A 46 -11.09 -11.42 4.25
N VAL A 47 -10.81 -10.37 5.04
CA VAL A 47 -11.46 -9.07 4.89
C VAL A 47 -11.12 -8.49 3.53
N LYS A 48 -12.12 -7.93 2.85
CA LYS A 48 -11.95 -7.31 1.52
C LYS A 48 -12.50 -5.90 1.50
N MET A 49 -11.76 -4.98 0.88
CA MET A 49 -12.28 -3.66 0.54
C MET A 49 -12.69 -3.65 -0.94
N TYR A 50 -13.96 -3.38 -1.20
CA TYR A 50 -14.49 -3.11 -2.52
C TYR A 50 -14.54 -1.61 -2.76
N GLY A 51 -14.00 -1.14 -3.88
CA GLY A 51 -14.01 0.28 -4.18
C GLY A 51 -13.78 0.59 -5.65
N ALA A 52 -13.73 1.88 -5.96
CA ALA A 52 -13.47 2.37 -7.30
C ALA A 52 -12.23 3.27 -7.32
N TYR A 53 -11.41 3.18 -8.36
CA TYR A 53 -10.20 4.00 -8.50
C TYR A 53 -10.48 5.52 -8.47
N TRP A 54 -11.64 5.94 -8.99
CA TRP A 54 -12.07 7.33 -9.06
C TRP A 54 -12.82 7.81 -7.80
N CYS A 55 -13.15 6.91 -6.87
CA CYS A 55 -13.99 7.23 -5.71
C CYS A 55 -13.18 7.98 -4.64
N PRO A 56 -13.55 9.24 -4.28
CA PRO A 56 -12.80 10.05 -3.31
C PRO A 56 -12.69 9.39 -1.94
N HIS A 57 -13.79 8.78 -1.45
CA HIS A 57 -13.81 8.07 -0.18
C HIS A 57 -12.89 6.84 -0.18
N CYS A 58 -12.79 6.17 -1.32
CA CYS A 58 -11.90 5.03 -1.51
C CYS A 58 -10.44 5.48 -1.47
N GLN A 59 -10.13 6.65 -2.04
CA GLN A 59 -8.80 7.23 -1.95
C GLN A 59 -8.45 7.67 -0.53
N ASN A 60 -9.41 8.21 0.22
CA ASN A 60 -9.23 8.55 1.64
C ASN A 60 -8.95 7.30 2.48
N GLN A 61 -9.73 6.24 2.29
CA GLN A 61 -9.50 4.95 2.95
C GLN A 61 -8.10 4.40 2.67
N LYS A 62 -7.66 4.44 1.39
CA LYS A 62 -6.30 4.03 1.00
C LYS A 62 -5.23 4.87 1.70
N LYS A 63 -5.43 6.20 1.78
CA LYS A 63 -4.51 7.11 2.48
C LYS A 63 -4.43 6.83 3.98
N ALA A 64 -5.54 6.45 4.62
CA ALA A 64 -5.56 6.12 6.05
C ALA A 64 -4.62 4.94 6.38
N PHE A 65 -4.47 3.99 5.46
CA PHE A 65 -3.50 2.88 5.60
C PHE A 65 -2.11 3.21 5.06
N GLY A 66 -1.96 4.24 4.23
CA GLY A 66 -0.68 4.60 3.61
C GLY A 66 -0.09 3.42 2.81
N LYS A 67 1.22 3.17 2.97
CA LYS A 67 1.91 2.05 2.32
C LYS A 67 1.35 0.68 2.74
N SER A 68 0.77 0.57 3.94
CA SER A 68 0.22 -0.69 4.43
C SER A 68 -1.00 -1.15 3.63
N PHE A 69 -1.64 -0.25 2.86
CA PHE A 69 -2.76 -0.63 2.00
C PHE A 69 -2.36 -1.64 0.93
N ASP A 70 -1.09 -1.69 0.53
CA ASP A 70 -0.58 -2.65 -0.45
C ASP A 70 -0.76 -4.12 0.00
N LYS A 71 -0.97 -4.34 1.29
CA LYS A 71 -1.26 -5.66 1.86
C LYS A 71 -2.75 -5.99 1.92
N ILE A 72 -3.64 -5.02 1.75
CA ILE A 72 -5.09 -5.20 1.85
C ILE A 72 -5.63 -5.90 0.60
N ASN A 73 -6.51 -6.89 0.79
CA ASN A 73 -7.31 -7.46 -0.30
C ASN A 73 -8.30 -6.40 -0.85
N TYR A 74 -7.87 -5.66 -1.86
CA TYR A 74 -8.70 -4.69 -2.58
C TYR A 74 -9.32 -5.28 -3.84
N VAL A 75 -10.61 -5.02 -4.06
CA VAL A 75 -11.33 -5.37 -5.28
C VAL A 75 -11.73 -4.09 -6.00
N GLU A 76 -11.21 -3.91 -7.22
CA GLU A 76 -11.60 -2.82 -8.10
C GLU A 76 -12.95 -3.11 -8.74
N CYS A 77 -13.92 -2.24 -8.45
CA CYS A 77 -15.28 -2.37 -8.90
C CYS A 77 -15.60 -1.49 -10.11
N ALA A 78 -14.80 -0.47 -10.44
CA ALA A 78 -15.09 0.36 -11.61
C ALA A 78 -14.58 -0.29 -12.91
N LEU A 79 -15.44 -0.25 -13.94
CA LEU A 79 -15.01 -0.58 -15.29
C LEU A 79 -14.17 0.55 -15.89
N PRO A 80 -13.06 0.25 -16.59
CA PRO A 80 -12.24 1.28 -17.20
C PRO A 80 -12.96 1.95 -18.38
N GLY A 81 -13.00 3.28 -18.38
CA GLY A 81 -13.47 4.08 -19.53
C GLY A 81 -14.99 4.07 -19.76
N VAL A 82 -15.77 3.40 -18.91
CA VAL A 82 -17.24 3.36 -18.98
C VAL A 82 -17.85 3.52 -17.60
N GLN A 83 -19.10 3.97 -17.54
CA GLN A 83 -19.87 3.91 -16.32
C GLN A 83 -20.37 2.48 -16.09
N GLY A 84 -20.05 1.91 -14.93
CA GLY A 84 -20.53 0.57 -14.55
C GLY A 84 -19.68 -0.05 -13.45
N GLN A 85 -20.20 -1.15 -12.92
CA GLN A 85 -19.56 -1.96 -11.88
C GLN A 85 -19.10 -3.30 -12.49
N THR A 86 -18.02 -3.88 -11.96
CA THR A 86 -17.59 -5.22 -12.37
C THR A 86 -18.60 -6.27 -11.88
N LYS A 87 -18.80 -7.33 -12.67
CA LYS A 87 -19.68 -8.44 -12.29
C LYS A 87 -19.33 -9.05 -10.93
N GLN A 88 -18.04 -9.09 -10.58
CA GLN A 88 -17.59 -9.57 -9.26
C GLN A 88 -18.17 -8.73 -8.12
N CYS A 89 -18.25 -7.41 -8.27
CA CYS A 89 -18.82 -6.53 -7.25
C CYS A 89 -20.36 -6.56 -7.25
N ASP A 90 -20.99 -6.75 -8.41
CA ASP A 90 -22.45 -6.98 -8.52
C ASP A 90 -22.85 -8.28 -7.81
N ASP A 91 -22.13 -9.39 -8.08
CA ASP A 91 -22.38 -10.70 -7.47
C ASP A 91 -22.10 -10.68 -5.96
N ALA A 92 -21.15 -9.86 -5.51
CA ALA A 92 -20.89 -9.59 -4.10
C ALA A 92 -21.93 -8.67 -3.46
N GLY A 93 -22.89 -8.13 -4.24
CA GLY A 93 -23.95 -7.24 -3.77
C GLY A 93 -23.42 -5.92 -3.23
N ILE A 94 -22.39 -5.35 -3.86
CA ILE A 94 -21.83 -4.04 -3.50
C ILE A 94 -22.70 -2.95 -4.11
N THR A 95 -23.24 -2.07 -3.27
CA THR A 95 -24.15 -0.98 -3.66
C THR A 95 -23.52 0.40 -3.55
N GLY A 96 -22.35 0.51 -2.93
CA GLY A 96 -21.63 1.76 -2.72
C GLY A 96 -20.17 1.53 -2.37
N TYR A 97 -19.37 2.60 -2.46
CA TYR A 97 -17.93 2.55 -2.26
C TYR A 97 -17.44 3.58 -1.22
N PRO A 98 -16.40 3.27 -0.44
CA PRO A 98 -15.87 1.91 -0.25
C PRO A 98 -16.86 1.04 0.53
N THR A 99 -16.78 -0.28 0.37
CA THR A 99 -17.47 -1.24 1.23
C THR A 99 -16.46 -2.28 1.70
N TRP A 100 -16.38 -2.48 3.00
CA TRP A 100 -15.60 -3.55 3.60
C TRP A 100 -16.50 -4.76 3.83
N VAL A 101 -16.06 -5.93 3.38
CA VAL A 101 -16.75 -7.21 3.60
C VAL A 101 -15.94 -8.02 4.59
N MET A 102 -16.56 -8.34 5.72
CA MET A 102 -16.02 -9.16 6.79
C MET A 102 -16.02 -10.65 6.40
N PRO A 103 -15.30 -11.52 7.13
CA PRO A 103 -15.19 -12.94 6.79
C PRO A 103 -16.52 -13.70 6.90
N ASP A 104 -17.41 -13.24 7.77
CA ASP A 104 -18.78 -13.75 7.95
C ASP A 104 -19.79 -13.18 6.93
N GLY A 105 -19.37 -12.26 6.07
CA GLY A 105 -20.19 -11.61 5.06
C GLY A 105 -20.84 -10.30 5.52
N GLU A 106 -20.62 -9.84 6.75
CA GLU A 106 -21.05 -8.52 7.20
C GLU A 106 -20.41 -7.42 6.33
N LYS A 107 -21.17 -6.37 6.04
CA LYS A 107 -20.75 -5.25 5.19
C LYS A 107 -20.71 -3.96 5.97
N LEU A 108 -19.53 -3.36 6.04
CA LEU A 108 -19.33 -2.00 6.57
C LEU A 108 -19.19 -1.04 5.39
N SER A 109 -20.20 -0.18 5.18
CA SER A 109 -20.20 0.81 4.11
C SER A 109 -19.49 2.08 4.53
N GLY A 110 -18.77 2.70 3.59
CA GLY A 110 -18.06 3.96 3.79
C GLY A 110 -16.67 3.78 4.39
N GLU A 111 -16.02 4.92 4.62
CA GLU A 111 -14.69 4.96 5.24
C GLU A 111 -14.75 4.40 6.67
N GLN A 112 -13.78 3.57 7.03
CA GLN A 112 -13.61 2.94 8.34
C GLN A 112 -12.24 3.32 8.91
N ARG A 113 -12.18 3.53 10.23
CA ARG A 113 -10.89 3.73 10.90
C ARG A 113 -10.12 2.41 10.96
N PRO A 114 -8.78 2.40 10.82
CA PRO A 114 -7.98 1.17 10.98
C PRO A 114 -8.26 0.45 12.30
N GLU A 115 -8.50 1.20 13.37
CA GLU A 115 -8.82 0.66 14.70
C GLU A 115 -10.17 -0.09 14.72
N GLU A 116 -11.19 0.45 14.05
CA GLU A 116 -12.51 -0.19 13.98
C GLU A 116 -12.45 -1.50 13.19
N LEU A 117 -11.66 -1.52 12.11
CA LEU A 117 -11.42 -2.74 11.33
C LEU A 117 -10.63 -3.77 12.14
N ALA A 118 -9.68 -3.32 12.97
CA ALA A 118 -8.93 -4.19 13.86
C ALA A 118 -9.85 -4.86 14.89
N ASP A 119 -10.71 -4.07 15.53
CA ASP A 119 -11.67 -4.55 16.52
C ASP A 119 -12.70 -5.51 15.91
N ALA A 120 -13.21 -5.19 14.70
CA ALA A 120 -14.24 -5.99 14.02
C ALA A 120 -13.81 -7.43 13.73
N VAL A 121 -12.51 -7.67 13.54
CA VAL A 121 -11.99 -9.01 13.27
C VAL A 121 -10.95 -9.47 14.26
N ASP A 122 -10.86 -8.89 15.46
CA ASP A 122 -9.89 -9.30 16.50
C ASP A 122 -8.43 -9.37 15.97
N CYS A 123 -7.97 -8.28 15.37
CA CYS A 123 -6.60 -8.08 14.92
C CYS A 123 -5.90 -7.05 15.83
N SER A 124 -4.60 -7.21 16.06
CA SER A 124 -3.83 -6.26 16.88
C SER A 124 -3.40 -5.02 16.09
N LEU A 125 -3.55 -3.84 16.69
CA LEU A 125 -2.94 -2.59 16.26
C LEU A 125 -1.48 -2.51 16.77
N SER A 126 -0.61 -3.44 16.38
CA SER A 126 0.81 -3.28 16.68
C SER A 126 1.38 -2.16 15.80
N HIS A 127 1.38 -0.94 16.32
CA HIS A 127 2.28 0.09 15.82
C HIS A 127 3.70 -0.39 16.09
N GLN A 128 4.41 -0.82 15.05
CA GLN A 128 5.85 -1.03 15.15
C GLN A 128 6.53 0.34 15.35
N THR A 129 6.52 0.82 16.59
CA THR A 129 7.61 1.66 17.08
C THR A 129 8.86 0.80 16.96
N PRO A 130 9.95 1.27 16.33
CA PRO A 130 11.18 0.49 16.27
C PRO A 130 11.57 0.11 17.69
N SER A 131 11.46 -1.18 18.01
CA SER A 131 11.97 -1.78 19.24
C SER A 131 13.49 -1.68 19.19
N GLY A 132 14.03 -0.52 19.54
CA GLY A 132 15.46 -0.22 19.46
C GLY A 132 15.89 1.15 19.98
N ALA A 133 15.02 1.88 20.70
CA ALA A 133 15.40 3.08 21.43
C ALA A 133 15.05 2.91 22.92
N SER A 134 15.71 1.95 23.57
CA SER A 134 15.85 1.91 25.02
C SER A 134 17.14 2.63 25.40
N GLN A 135 16.98 3.72 26.15
CA GLN A 135 17.84 4.21 27.25
C GLN A 135 19.36 4.30 27.01
#